data_AF-A0A7V2Q867-F1
#
_entry.id   AF-A0A7V2Q867-F1
#
_cell.length_a   1.000
_cell.length_b   1.000
_cell.length_c   1.000
_cell.angle_alpha   90.00
_cell.angle_beta   90.00
_cell.angle_gamma   90.00
#
_symmetry.space_group_name_H-M   'P 1'
#
loop_
_entity.id
_entity.type
_entity.pdbx_description
1 polymer ?
#
loop_
_entity_poly.entity_id
_entity_poly.type
_entity_poly.pdbx_seq_one_letter_code
_entity_poly.pdbx_strand_id
1 'polypeptide(L)'
;MKRWGYWVSIGAVLLAVVALIGWARAYIPLRTPSASEEWSRGRLLSVTPVNVRPDAYTAPDGGTFLSWVDLNNRLHVARLGARGQIVSNWTPSLGTGIPREPRLLVGPGGETHLVWRETSEERSLLTYAQVNSSGLVQVGPLTLSPAGDKVQSPSLIFNQRGEIEVFWIGQAGVYQATLSAEGEMQKERVLLVKDGESAGIVADRAGDIHLVWLENAGPNMRVIYYASFDPDQKALSQPEEMTRLFLRTGQVVQDPVIGLDLDTGYILWVIQDLKYVTSSAQYAFFPLEIPRQKKVRDLQLENGGNPLSLWAARGQRETLLVALTETVIASDGPQLQVGVVALHGEQSSGDQARVGNFGLADSGAGIMRHRIVSPIALHLPLHTLSHAGNSPSAIRHSDYIVTASEHPSLKPTLAVDAQNNLHLTWLETSGFGAYRVAYASTTPGVKTAYDRLTLWDATDRALGLAMQFFIAVGLTPVLAIYWSLFPLGWLLIYLLATGREHLTEVGTWAAFGISVLLEVMSTYLYYPHRSRMSPALQWSVPLLTAAIGLLLALLYLRHRDEKPLFGAFFVFAITHGLLQVMCFVLVH
;
A
#
# COMPACT_ATOMS: atom_id res chain seq x y z
N MET A 1 -22.84 -9.56 52.18
CA MET A 1 -22.70 -8.78 50.94
C MET A 1 -21.33 -8.89 50.24
N LYS A 2 -20.20 -9.05 50.95
CA LYS A 2 -18.85 -9.16 50.33
C LYS A 2 -18.62 -10.34 49.37
N ARG A 3 -19.36 -11.46 49.52
CA ARG A 3 -19.19 -12.67 48.68
C ARG A 3 -19.71 -12.54 47.24
N TRP A 4 -20.65 -11.64 46.99
CA TRP A 4 -21.24 -11.44 45.65
C TRP A 4 -20.49 -10.39 44.83
N GLY A 5 -19.77 -9.47 45.49
CA GLY A 5 -18.98 -8.45 44.80
C GLY A 5 -17.95 -9.04 43.84
N TYR A 6 -17.30 -10.15 44.23
CA TYR A 6 -16.30 -10.84 43.41
C TYR A 6 -16.89 -11.45 42.14
N TRP A 7 -18.08 -12.07 42.24
CA TRP A 7 -18.78 -12.66 41.10
C TRP A 7 -19.38 -11.59 40.17
N VAL A 8 -19.85 -10.48 40.73
CA VAL A 8 -20.31 -9.32 39.95
C VAL A 8 -19.16 -8.67 39.19
N SER A 9 -17.97 -8.52 39.81
CA SER A 9 -16.79 -8.01 39.11
C SER A 9 -16.30 -8.95 38.00
N ILE A 10 -16.30 -10.27 38.25
CA ILE A 10 -15.92 -11.27 37.22
C ILE A 10 -16.92 -11.23 36.06
N GLY A 11 -18.22 -11.19 36.35
CA GLY A 11 -19.27 -11.11 35.34
C GLY A 11 -19.16 -9.82 34.50
N ALA A 12 -18.87 -8.69 35.13
CA ALA A 12 -18.66 -7.42 34.43
C ALA A 12 -17.42 -7.44 33.53
N VAL A 13 -16.31 -8.04 33.98
CA VAL A 13 -15.10 -8.20 33.16
C VAL A 13 -15.36 -9.13 31.98
N LEU A 14 -16.03 -10.27 32.19
CA LEU A 14 -16.40 -11.19 31.11
C LEU A 14 -17.31 -10.53 30.08
N LEU A 15 -18.29 -9.76 30.52
CA LEU A 15 -19.18 -9.01 29.63
C LEU A 15 -18.41 -7.94 28.84
N ALA A 16 -17.48 -7.22 29.48
CA ALA A 16 -16.61 -6.26 28.81
C ALA A 16 -15.69 -6.94 27.78
N VAL A 17 -15.15 -8.12 28.08
CA VAL A 17 -14.33 -8.91 27.16
C VAL A 17 -15.14 -9.41 25.97
N VAL A 18 -16.36 -9.91 26.18
CA VAL A 18 -17.25 -10.32 25.10
C VAL A 18 -17.64 -9.13 24.23
N ALA A 19 -17.91 -7.97 24.83
CA ALA A 19 -18.19 -6.73 24.10
C ALA A 19 -16.97 -6.26 23.29
N LEU A 20 -15.76 -6.36 23.86
CA LEU A 20 -14.50 -6.03 23.17
C LEU A 20 -14.20 -6.98 22.01
N ILE A 21 -14.40 -8.29 22.19
CA ILE A 21 -14.22 -9.29 21.12
C ILE A 21 -15.28 -9.08 20.02
N GLY A 22 -16.53 -8.83 20.41
CA GLY A 22 -17.61 -8.51 19.48
C GLY A 22 -17.31 -7.24 18.68
N TRP A 23 -16.80 -6.20 19.35
CA TRP A 23 -16.36 -4.96 18.72
C TRP A 23 -15.19 -5.20 17.77
N ALA A 24 -14.13 -5.89 18.19
CA ALA A 24 -12.97 -6.16 17.35
C ALA A 24 -13.29 -7.03 16.12
N ARG A 25 -14.28 -7.92 16.21
CA ARG A 25 -14.77 -8.68 15.05
C ARG A 25 -15.63 -7.85 14.09
N ALA A 26 -16.36 -6.87 14.61
CA ALA A 26 -17.20 -5.97 13.82
C ALA A 26 -16.43 -4.74 13.32
N TYR A 27 -15.22 -4.50 13.82
CA TYR A 27 -14.45 -3.31 13.54
C TYR A 27 -13.83 -3.34 12.15
N ILE A 28 -14.20 -2.33 11.35
CA ILE A 28 -13.60 -2.03 10.06
C ILE A 28 -13.22 -0.55 10.13
N PRO A 29 -11.92 -0.20 10.21
CA PRO A 29 -11.49 1.19 10.15
C PRO A 29 -12.10 1.84 8.90
N LEU A 30 -12.80 2.96 9.05
CA LEU A 30 -13.35 3.67 7.90
C LEU A 30 -12.31 4.58 7.23
N ARG A 31 -11.17 4.78 7.90
CA ARG A 31 -10.10 5.66 7.45
C ARG A 31 -8.74 5.02 7.67
N THR A 32 -7.80 5.34 6.79
CA THR A 32 -6.40 4.96 6.94
C THR A 32 -5.65 6.02 7.76
N PRO A 33 -4.55 5.66 8.44
CA PRO A 33 -3.68 6.62 9.09
C PRO A 33 -3.15 7.66 8.09
N SER A 34 -3.09 8.93 8.50
CA SER A 34 -2.46 9.98 7.70
C SER A 34 -0.94 9.75 7.68
N ALA A 35 -0.32 10.00 6.54
CA ALA A 35 1.13 9.91 6.37
C ALA A 35 1.76 11.16 5.74
N SER A 36 0.96 12.18 5.41
CA SER A 36 1.44 13.44 4.86
C SER A 36 0.50 14.57 5.23
N GLU A 37 1.06 15.77 5.36
CA GLU A 37 0.28 17.00 5.46
C GLU A 37 -0.33 17.42 4.12
N GLU A 38 0.12 16.89 2.99
CA GLU A 38 -0.35 17.27 1.66
C GLU A 38 -1.59 16.49 1.23
N TRP A 39 -1.74 15.27 1.75
CA TRP A 39 -2.83 14.36 1.44
C TRP A 39 -3.82 14.22 2.59
N SER A 40 -5.11 14.10 2.25
CA SER A 40 -6.12 13.65 3.20
C SER A 40 -5.84 12.23 3.68
N ARG A 41 -6.26 11.86 4.90
CA ARG A 41 -6.43 10.44 5.29
C ARG A 41 -7.21 9.67 4.23
N GLY A 42 -6.82 8.44 3.92
CA GLY A 42 -7.60 7.57 3.05
C GLY A 42 -8.95 7.24 3.69
N ARG A 43 -10.03 7.24 2.91
CA ARG A 43 -11.34 6.74 3.34
C ARG A 43 -11.64 5.42 2.64
N LEU A 44 -12.02 4.42 3.42
CA LEU A 44 -12.48 3.13 2.91
C LEU A 44 -13.93 3.27 2.46
N LEU A 45 -14.16 3.08 1.16
CA LEU A 45 -15.45 3.30 0.49
C LEU A 45 -16.27 2.01 0.36
N SER A 46 -15.62 0.88 0.07
CA SER A 46 -16.29 -0.39 -0.18
C SER A 46 -15.33 -1.58 -0.02
N VAL A 47 -15.84 -2.80 -0.23
CA VAL A 47 -15.08 -4.05 -0.32
C VAL A 47 -15.30 -4.71 -1.68
N THR A 48 -14.25 -5.31 -2.25
CA THR A 48 -14.24 -6.09 -3.50
C THR A 48 -13.68 -7.50 -3.25
N PRO A 49 -14.21 -8.56 -3.91
CA PRO A 49 -13.76 -9.94 -3.72
C PRO A 49 -12.53 -10.25 -4.56
N VAL A 50 -12.14 -9.35 -5.46
CA VAL A 50 -11.08 -9.61 -6.43
C VAL A 50 -10.07 -8.48 -6.41
N ASN A 51 -8.81 -8.85 -6.57
CA ASN A 51 -7.68 -7.96 -6.76
C ASN A 51 -7.74 -7.30 -8.16
N VAL A 52 -8.82 -6.57 -8.43
CA VAL A 52 -9.05 -5.82 -9.67
C VAL A 52 -8.90 -4.34 -9.36
N ARG A 53 -8.08 -3.67 -10.17
CA ARG A 53 -7.84 -2.23 -10.08
C ARG A 53 -9.17 -1.45 -10.11
N PRO A 54 -9.49 -0.61 -9.11
CA PRO A 54 -10.57 0.36 -9.21
C PRO A 54 -10.17 1.46 -10.18
N ASP A 55 -11.14 2.00 -10.92
CA ASP A 55 -10.90 3.09 -11.87
C ASP A 55 -11.34 4.42 -11.27
N ALA A 56 -10.64 5.49 -11.64
CA ALA A 56 -10.97 6.85 -11.24
C ALA A 56 -10.87 7.79 -12.45
N TYR A 57 -11.85 8.67 -12.59
CA TYR A 57 -11.90 9.66 -13.65
C TYR A 57 -12.40 10.99 -13.10
N THR A 58 -11.79 12.08 -13.54
CA THR A 58 -12.23 13.44 -13.22
C THR A 58 -12.97 13.99 -14.42
N ALA A 59 -14.27 14.17 -14.27
CA ALA A 59 -15.12 14.72 -15.31
C ALA A 59 -14.84 16.21 -15.55
N PRO A 60 -15.16 16.74 -16.75
CA PRO A 60 -14.94 18.15 -17.09
C PRO A 60 -15.64 19.14 -16.14
N ASP A 61 -16.71 18.72 -15.48
CA ASP A 61 -17.45 19.50 -14.49
C ASP A 61 -16.76 19.58 -13.11
N GLY A 62 -15.59 18.95 -12.96
CA GLY A 62 -14.84 18.85 -11.71
C GLY A 62 -15.29 17.73 -10.78
N GLY A 63 -16.27 16.91 -11.18
CA GLY A 63 -16.70 15.74 -10.42
C GLY A 63 -15.71 14.58 -10.55
N THR A 64 -15.32 13.96 -9.43
CA THR A 64 -14.56 12.70 -9.46
C THR A 64 -15.52 11.52 -9.47
N PHE A 65 -15.33 10.61 -10.42
CA PHE A 65 -16.07 9.36 -10.55
C PHE A 65 -15.14 8.19 -10.26
N LEU A 66 -15.66 7.19 -9.55
CA LEU A 66 -14.97 5.94 -9.24
C LEU A 66 -15.79 4.76 -9.76
N SER A 67 -15.11 3.71 -10.23
CA SER A 67 -15.75 2.42 -10.48
C SER A 67 -15.02 1.25 -9.83
N TRP A 68 -15.78 0.30 -9.31
CA TRP A 68 -15.27 -0.92 -8.68
C TRP A 68 -16.34 -2.02 -8.69
N VAL A 69 -15.94 -3.25 -8.37
CA VAL A 69 -16.85 -4.40 -8.30
C VAL A 69 -17.03 -4.83 -6.84
N ASP A 70 -18.27 -5.03 -6.38
CA ASP A 70 -18.54 -5.45 -4.98
C ASP A 70 -18.41 -6.97 -4.76
N LEU A 71 -18.57 -7.40 -3.50
CA LEU A 71 -18.57 -8.82 -3.10
C LEU A 71 -19.65 -9.66 -3.80
N ASN A 72 -20.70 -9.03 -4.32
CA ASN A 72 -21.78 -9.68 -5.06
C ASN A 72 -21.54 -9.63 -6.58
N ASN A 73 -20.32 -9.31 -7.03
CA ASN A 73 -19.95 -9.15 -8.43
C ASN A 73 -20.73 -8.07 -9.19
N ARG A 74 -21.22 -7.03 -8.50
CA ARG A 74 -21.91 -5.90 -9.15
C ARG A 74 -20.94 -4.76 -9.41
N LEU A 75 -21.00 -4.19 -10.62
CA LEU A 75 -20.26 -2.97 -10.94
C LEU A 75 -20.92 -1.77 -10.28
N HIS A 76 -20.14 -1.05 -9.49
CA HIS A 76 -20.49 0.24 -8.92
C HIS A 76 -19.89 1.37 -9.73
N VAL A 77 -20.66 2.43 -9.90
CA VAL A 77 -20.19 3.72 -10.39
C VAL A 77 -20.63 4.76 -9.38
N ALA A 78 -19.67 5.45 -8.76
CA ALA A 78 -19.95 6.45 -7.75
C ALA A 78 -19.37 7.80 -8.12
N ARG A 79 -20.14 8.86 -7.89
CA ARG A 79 -19.70 10.24 -8.00
C ARG A 79 -19.38 10.78 -6.61
N LEU A 80 -18.18 11.34 -6.47
CA LEU A 80 -17.75 12.02 -5.26
C LEU A 80 -18.09 13.51 -5.35
N GLY A 81 -18.51 14.07 -4.21
CA GLY A 81 -18.67 15.51 -4.05
C GLY A 81 -17.37 16.19 -3.63
N ALA A 82 -17.42 17.52 -3.52
CA ALA A 82 -16.24 18.36 -3.19
C ALA A 82 -15.56 18.05 -1.82
N ARG A 83 -16.21 17.28 -0.94
CA ARG A 83 -15.62 16.82 0.34
C ARG A 83 -15.30 15.32 0.34
N GLY A 84 -15.29 14.68 -0.82
CA GLY A 84 -14.99 13.26 -1.00
C GLY A 84 -16.14 12.32 -0.61
N GLN A 85 -17.28 12.84 -0.15
CA GLN A 85 -18.46 12.04 0.12
C GLN A 85 -19.05 11.49 -1.18
N ILE A 86 -19.50 10.23 -1.15
CA ILE A 86 -20.30 9.66 -2.23
C ILE A 86 -21.62 10.44 -2.30
N VAL A 87 -21.84 11.16 -3.40
CA VAL A 87 -23.07 11.92 -3.68
C VAL A 87 -24.08 11.04 -4.40
N SER A 88 -23.59 10.17 -5.28
CA SER A 88 -24.39 9.14 -5.95
C SER A 88 -23.57 7.87 -6.09
N ASN A 89 -24.25 6.72 -5.99
CA ASN A 89 -23.67 5.39 -6.20
C ASN A 89 -24.72 4.55 -6.91
N TRP A 90 -24.40 4.15 -8.13
CA TRP A 90 -25.28 3.37 -8.97
C TRP A 90 -24.70 1.97 -9.16
N THR A 91 -25.60 0.99 -9.28
CA THR A 91 -25.26 -0.36 -9.71
C THR A 91 -26.02 -0.63 -11.01
N PRO A 92 -25.47 -0.23 -12.18
CA PRO A 92 -26.14 -0.42 -13.45
C PRO A 92 -26.44 -1.91 -13.67
N SER A 93 -27.62 -2.22 -14.21
CA SER A 93 -28.00 -3.60 -14.52
C SER A 93 -27.34 -4.04 -15.83
N LEU A 94 -26.13 -4.62 -15.74
CA LEU A 94 -25.25 -4.92 -16.88
C LEU A 94 -25.24 -6.39 -17.31
N GLY A 95 -26.25 -7.16 -16.91
CA GLY A 95 -26.33 -8.60 -17.19
C GLY A 95 -25.81 -9.47 -16.04
N THR A 96 -25.51 -10.73 -16.35
CA THR A 96 -25.19 -11.78 -15.35
C THR A 96 -23.71 -12.15 -15.28
N GLY A 97 -22.87 -11.75 -16.24
CA GLY A 97 -21.44 -12.04 -16.18
C GLY A 97 -20.71 -11.20 -15.14
N ILE A 98 -19.54 -11.67 -14.72
CA ILE A 98 -18.78 -11.00 -13.67
C ILE A 98 -17.92 -9.90 -14.32
N PRO A 99 -18.15 -8.61 -13.98
CA PRO A 99 -17.35 -7.52 -14.50
C PRO A 99 -15.94 -7.55 -13.90
N ARG A 100 -14.95 -7.28 -14.74
CA ARG A 100 -13.52 -7.17 -14.42
C ARG A 100 -12.93 -5.97 -15.16
N GLU A 101 -11.91 -5.37 -14.56
CA GLU A 101 -11.18 -4.21 -15.11
C GLU A 101 -12.14 -3.13 -15.68
N PRO A 102 -13.13 -2.66 -14.90
CA PRO A 102 -14.02 -1.64 -15.40
C PRO A 102 -13.22 -0.37 -15.67
N ARG A 103 -13.49 0.27 -16.81
CA ARG A 103 -13.03 1.62 -17.13
C ARG A 103 -14.22 2.50 -17.35
N LEU A 104 -14.09 3.76 -16.97
CA LEU A 104 -15.13 4.74 -17.14
C LEU A 104 -14.62 6.02 -17.82
N LEU A 105 -15.48 6.60 -18.64
CA LEU A 105 -15.25 7.87 -19.32
C LEU A 105 -16.53 8.68 -19.19
N VAL A 106 -16.45 9.90 -18.65
CA VAL A 106 -17.62 10.76 -18.44
C VAL A 106 -17.62 11.86 -19.48
N GLY A 107 -18.68 11.92 -20.27
CA GLY A 107 -18.84 12.95 -21.28
C GLY A 107 -19.43 14.25 -20.72
N PRO A 108 -19.43 15.34 -21.52
CA PRO A 108 -19.78 16.68 -21.06
C PRO A 108 -21.25 16.83 -20.62
N GLY A 109 -22.17 15.97 -21.08
CA GLY A 109 -23.56 15.97 -20.64
C GLY A 109 -23.80 15.20 -19.33
N GLY A 110 -22.75 14.62 -18.74
CA GLY A 110 -22.84 13.78 -17.54
C GLY A 110 -23.23 12.32 -17.82
N GLU A 111 -23.36 11.93 -19.09
CA GLU A 111 -23.34 10.55 -19.53
C GLU A 111 -22.02 9.87 -19.14
N THR A 112 -22.13 8.63 -18.68
CA THR A 112 -20.99 7.82 -18.30
C THR A 112 -20.90 6.62 -19.22
N HIS A 113 -19.79 6.51 -19.90
CA HIS A 113 -19.43 5.41 -20.77
C HIS A 113 -18.63 4.39 -19.96
N LEU A 114 -19.08 3.14 -19.98
CA LEU A 114 -18.46 2.05 -19.25
C LEU A 114 -17.99 1.00 -20.23
N VAL A 115 -16.75 0.56 -20.05
CA VAL A 115 -16.29 -0.70 -20.65
C VAL A 115 -15.75 -1.59 -19.55
N TRP A 116 -16.03 -2.88 -19.64
CA TRP A 116 -15.48 -3.86 -18.73
C TRP A 116 -15.26 -5.16 -19.46
N ARG A 117 -14.40 -5.97 -18.85
CA ARG A 117 -14.20 -7.35 -19.26
C ARG A 117 -15.21 -8.21 -18.53
N GLU A 118 -16.09 -8.86 -19.26
CA GLU A 118 -17.05 -9.82 -18.72
C GLU A 118 -16.41 -11.21 -18.70
N THR A 119 -16.25 -11.78 -17.51
CA THR A 119 -15.70 -13.12 -17.33
C THR A 119 -16.78 -14.12 -16.96
N SER A 120 -16.83 -15.23 -17.71
CA SER A 120 -17.52 -16.48 -17.34
C SER A 120 -16.53 -17.65 -17.42
N GLU A 121 -16.93 -18.87 -16.99
CA GLU A 121 -16.04 -20.03 -16.92
C GLU A 121 -15.29 -20.34 -18.24
N GLU A 122 -15.84 -19.94 -19.39
CA GLU A 122 -15.25 -20.21 -20.71
C GLU A 122 -15.02 -18.96 -21.58
N ARG A 123 -15.35 -17.75 -21.12
CA ARG A 123 -15.34 -16.53 -21.96
C ARG A 123 -14.80 -15.30 -21.24
N SER A 124 -14.04 -14.49 -21.98
CA SER A 124 -13.54 -13.18 -21.55
C SER A 124 -13.87 -12.15 -22.62
N LEU A 125 -15.06 -11.56 -22.54
CA LEU A 125 -15.60 -10.65 -23.55
C LEU A 125 -15.41 -9.19 -23.14
N LEU A 126 -15.19 -8.30 -24.11
CA LEU A 126 -15.24 -6.87 -23.89
C LEU A 126 -16.68 -6.40 -24.04
N THR A 127 -17.24 -5.81 -23.00
CA THR A 127 -18.62 -5.33 -22.98
C THR A 127 -18.65 -3.83 -22.69
N TYR A 128 -19.54 -3.12 -23.38
CA TYR A 128 -19.75 -1.68 -23.28
C TYR A 128 -21.20 -1.35 -22.89
N ALA A 129 -21.37 -0.30 -22.10
CA ALA A 129 -22.67 0.33 -21.89
C ALA A 129 -22.54 1.83 -21.64
N GLN A 130 -23.57 2.58 -22.00
CA GLN A 130 -23.74 3.98 -21.62
C GLN A 130 -24.81 4.09 -20.55
N VAL A 131 -24.52 4.83 -19.49
CA VAL A 131 -25.43 5.16 -18.41
C VAL A 131 -25.60 6.67 -18.32
N ASN A 132 -26.83 7.13 -18.06
CA ASN A 132 -27.08 8.55 -17.83
C ASN A 132 -26.64 8.98 -16.41
N SER A 133 -26.78 10.27 -16.12
CA SER A 133 -26.46 10.87 -14.81
C SER A 133 -27.29 10.34 -13.62
N SER A 134 -28.36 9.57 -13.88
CA SER A 134 -29.14 8.87 -12.86
C SER A 134 -28.74 7.40 -12.66
N GLY A 135 -27.79 6.89 -13.46
CA GLY A 135 -27.32 5.51 -13.43
C GLY A 135 -28.19 4.53 -14.21
N LEU A 136 -29.14 5.02 -15.03
CA LEU A 136 -29.96 4.18 -15.91
C LEU A 136 -29.22 3.92 -17.21
N VAL A 137 -29.20 2.65 -17.63
CA VAL A 137 -28.55 2.22 -18.88
C VAL A 137 -29.38 2.77 -20.05
N GLN A 138 -28.74 3.57 -20.91
CA GLN A 138 -29.34 4.10 -22.14
C GLN A 138 -28.98 3.26 -23.35
N VAL A 139 -27.73 2.78 -23.41
CA VAL A 139 -27.21 1.95 -24.50
C VAL A 139 -26.43 0.76 -23.94
N GLY A 140 -26.56 -0.41 -24.57
CA GLY A 140 -25.92 -1.65 -24.16
C GLY A 140 -26.71 -2.45 -23.11
N PRO A 141 -26.11 -3.51 -22.53
CA PRO A 141 -24.74 -3.96 -22.74
C PRO A 141 -24.50 -4.50 -24.15
N LEU A 142 -23.42 -4.05 -24.78
CA LEU A 142 -22.98 -4.44 -26.13
C LEU A 142 -21.62 -5.13 -26.07
N THR A 143 -21.49 -6.31 -26.68
CA THR A 143 -20.19 -6.99 -26.81
C THR A 143 -19.38 -6.40 -27.95
N LEU A 144 -18.19 -5.86 -27.63
CA LEU A 144 -17.25 -5.25 -28.57
C LEU A 144 -16.20 -6.24 -29.10
N SER A 145 -15.79 -7.22 -28.30
CA SER A 145 -14.73 -8.16 -28.68
C SER A 145 -15.24 -9.31 -29.55
N PRO A 146 -14.38 -9.98 -30.34
CA PRO A 146 -14.73 -11.20 -31.06
C PRO A 146 -15.17 -12.33 -30.12
N ALA A 147 -16.02 -13.23 -30.62
CA ALA A 147 -16.40 -14.42 -29.89
C ALA A 147 -15.17 -15.33 -29.69
N GLY A 148 -14.96 -15.82 -28.47
CA GLY A 148 -13.83 -16.69 -28.13
C GLY A 148 -12.50 -15.96 -27.87
N ASP A 149 -12.50 -14.63 -27.98
CA ASP A 149 -11.31 -13.82 -27.69
C ASP A 149 -10.97 -13.82 -26.19
N LYS A 150 -9.68 -13.59 -25.88
CA LYS A 150 -9.18 -13.41 -24.51
C LYS A 150 -8.82 -11.96 -24.30
N VAL A 151 -9.85 -11.16 -24.03
CA VAL A 151 -9.71 -9.71 -23.85
C VAL A 151 -8.89 -9.38 -22.60
N GLN A 152 -8.01 -8.37 -22.69
CA GLN A 152 -7.27 -7.79 -21.57
C GLN A 152 -7.09 -6.28 -21.76
N SER A 153 -6.83 -5.57 -20.66
CA SER A 153 -6.40 -4.16 -20.63
C SER A 153 -7.28 -3.23 -21.48
N PRO A 154 -8.61 -3.18 -21.25
CA PRO A 154 -9.48 -2.27 -21.97
C PRO A 154 -9.21 -0.81 -21.61
N SER A 155 -9.48 0.09 -22.55
CA SER A 155 -9.32 1.54 -22.41
C SER A 155 -10.31 2.30 -23.30
N LEU A 156 -10.62 3.54 -22.89
CA LEU A 156 -11.62 4.43 -23.49
C LEU A 156 -10.99 5.81 -23.66
N ILE A 157 -11.24 6.47 -24.79
CA ILE A 157 -10.89 7.89 -24.93
C ILE A 157 -11.81 8.60 -25.92
N PHE A 158 -12.07 9.89 -25.71
CA PHE A 158 -12.75 10.71 -26.71
C PHE A 158 -11.78 11.12 -27.81
N ASN A 159 -12.22 11.04 -29.06
CA ASN A 159 -11.53 11.67 -30.19
C ASN A 159 -11.95 13.14 -30.34
N GLN A 160 -11.32 13.86 -31.29
CA GLN A 160 -11.59 15.28 -31.55
C GLN A 160 -13.05 15.58 -31.97
N ARG A 161 -13.80 14.57 -32.44
CA ARG A 161 -15.21 14.68 -32.82
C ARG A 161 -16.17 14.40 -31.67
N GLY A 162 -15.66 14.01 -30.51
CA GLY A 162 -16.48 13.56 -29.37
C GLY A 162 -16.98 12.13 -29.49
N GLU A 163 -16.50 11.37 -30.48
CA GLU A 163 -16.73 9.93 -30.57
C GLU A 163 -15.79 9.21 -29.60
N ILE A 164 -16.11 7.96 -29.27
CA ILE A 164 -15.37 7.19 -28.27
C ILE A 164 -14.55 6.12 -28.99
N GLU A 165 -13.24 6.19 -28.82
CA GLU A 165 -12.32 5.15 -29.25
C GLU A 165 -12.09 4.18 -28.10
N VAL A 166 -12.37 2.91 -28.37
CA VAL A 166 -12.18 1.80 -27.42
C VAL A 166 -11.05 0.92 -27.92
N PHE A 167 -10.07 0.67 -27.06
CA PHE A 167 -8.94 -0.19 -27.37
C PHE A 167 -8.82 -1.32 -26.34
N TRP A 168 -8.39 -2.49 -26.80
CA TRP A 168 -8.14 -3.65 -25.95
C TRP A 168 -7.11 -4.59 -26.56
N ILE A 169 -6.54 -5.44 -25.70
CA ILE A 169 -5.69 -6.56 -26.13
C ILE A 169 -6.60 -7.78 -26.34
N GLY A 170 -6.57 -8.35 -27.54
CA GLY A 170 -7.15 -9.64 -27.86
C GLY A 170 -6.08 -10.67 -28.20
N GLN A 171 -6.51 -11.85 -28.64
CA GLN A 171 -5.65 -12.99 -28.95
C GLN A 171 -4.68 -12.71 -30.09
N ALA A 172 -5.08 -11.89 -31.07
CA ALA A 172 -4.26 -11.55 -32.24
C ALA A 172 -3.43 -10.26 -32.06
N GLY A 173 -3.63 -9.51 -30.97
CA GLY A 173 -2.93 -8.25 -30.69
C GLY A 173 -3.86 -7.12 -30.25
N VAL A 174 -3.51 -5.87 -30.59
CA VAL A 174 -4.23 -4.66 -30.19
C VAL A 174 -5.39 -4.39 -31.14
N TYR A 175 -6.61 -4.34 -30.61
CA TYR A 175 -7.81 -4.01 -31.34
C TYR A 175 -8.33 -2.61 -31.01
N GLN A 176 -9.10 -2.06 -31.94
CA GLN A 176 -9.81 -0.79 -31.80
C GLN A 176 -11.23 -0.88 -32.35
N ALA A 177 -12.15 -0.16 -31.69
CA ALA A 177 -13.51 0.09 -32.16
C ALA A 177 -13.91 1.53 -31.85
N THR A 178 -14.77 2.10 -32.71
CA THR A 178 -15.31 3.46 -32.56
C THR A 178 -16.80 3.38 -32.22
N LEU A 179 -17.20 4.12 -31.20
CA LEU A 179 -18.59 4.33 -30.81
C LEU A 179 -18.96 5.79 -31.05
N SER A 180 -20.20 6.09 -31.39
CA SER A 180 -20.71 7.47 -31.44
C SER A 180 -20.72 8.09 -30.03
N ALA A 181 -20.96 9.41 -29.95
CA ALA A 181 -21.13 10.09 -28.66
C ALA A 181 -22.33 9.51 -27.86
N GLU A 182 -23.32 8.97 -28.55
CA GLU A 182 -24.48 8.27 -27.99
C GLU A 182 -24.17 6.80 -27.66
N GLY A 183 -22.96 6.31 -27.94
CA GLY A 183 -22.54 4.95 -27.62
C GLY A 183 -22.92 3.89 -28.66
N GLU A 184 -23.38 4.28 -29.84
CA GLU A 184 -23.69 3.32 -30.92
C GLU A 184 -22.42 2.90 -31.66
N MET A 185 -22.27 1.60 -31.96
CA MET A 185 -21.10 1.12 -32.71
C MET A 185 -21.19 1.56 -34.18
N GLN A 186 -20.21 2.34 -34.63
CA GLN A 186 -20.27 2.95 -35.97
C GLN A 186 -19.74 2.04 -37.10
N LYS A 187 -18.72 1.21 -36.84
CA LYS A 187 -18.05 0.34 -37.83
C LYS A 187 -17.54 -0.94 -37.17
N GLU A 188 -17.23 -1.95 -37.98
CA GLU A 188 -16.53 -3.15 -37.50
C GLU A 188 -15.18 -2.82 -36.86
N ARG A 189 -14.80 -3.64 -35.88
CA ARG A 189 -13.55 -3.60 -35.13
C ARG A 189 -12.34 -3.78 -36.05
N VAL A 190 -11.22 -3.15 -35.71
CA VAL A 190 -9.98 -3.21 -36.49
C VAL A 190 -8.86 -3.79 -35.62
N LEU A 191 -8.09 -4.74 -36.17
CA LEU A 191 -6.82 -5.16 -35.57
C LEU A 191 -5.76 -4.12 -35.96
N LEU A 192 -5.33 -3.30 -35.01
CA LEU A 192 -4.36 -2.23 -35.25
C LEU A 192 -2.92 -2.71 -35.23
N VAL A 193 -2.59 -3.54 -34.24
CA VAL A 193 -1.23 -4.08 -34.06
C VAL A 193 -1.33 -5.58 -33.92
N LYS A 194 -0.75 -6.29 -34.86
CA LYS A 194 -0.64 -7.76 -34.79
C LYS A 194 0.40 -8.14 -33.73
N ASP A 195 0.10 -9.15 -32.92
CA ASP A 195 0.99 -9.71 -31.89
C ASP A 195 1.42 -8.68 -30.82
N GLY A 196 0.72 -7.53 -30.74
CA GLY A 196 0.91 -6.53 -29.71
C GLY A 196 0.38 -7.00 -28.36
N GLU A 197 1.23 -6.94 -27.34
CA GLU A 197 0.97 -7.20 -25.94
C GLU A 197 0.84 -5.84 -25.22
N SER A 198 0.00 -5.73 -24.19
CA SER A 198 -0.07 -4.58 -23.24
C SER A 198 -0.02 -3.18 -23.88
N ALA A 199 -1.16 -2.48 -23.95
CA ALA A 199 -1.24 -1.14 -24.54
C ALA A 199 -1.48 -0.04 -23.50
N GLY A 200 -0.84 1.11 -23.70
CA GLY A 200 -1.10 2.36 -23.00
C GLY A 200 -1.54 3.44 -23.99
N ILE A 201 -2.57 4.20 -23.64
CA ILE A 201 -3.18 5.20 -24.53
C ILE A 201 -3.39 6.51 -23.79
N VAL A 202 -3.17 7.61 -24.49
CA VAL A 202 -3.43 8.96 -24.00
C VAL A 202 -3.75 9.88 -25.18
N ALA A 203 -4.60 10.88 -24.98
CA ALA A 203 -4.83 11.93 -25.96
C ALA A 203 -4.05 13.19 -25.55
N ASP A 204 -3.50 13.89 -26.52
CA ASP A 204 -2.90 15.19 -26.30
C ASP A 204 -3.97 16.31 -26.20
N ARG A 205 -3.55 17.58 -26.19
CA ARG A 205 -4.49 18.71 -26.12
C ARG A 205 -5.15 19.02 -27.46
N ALA A 206 -4.51 18.68 -28.57
CA ALA A 206 -5.15 18.76 -29.88
C ALA A 206 -6.23 17.68 -30.02
N GLY A 207 -6.17 16.63 -29.19
CA GLY A 207 -7.02 15.46 -29.23
C GLY A 207 -6.45 14.36 -30.12
N ASP A 208 -5.17 14.47 -30.49
CA ASP A 208 -4.43 13.40 -31.15
C ASP A 208 -4.20 12.27 -30.16
N ILE A 209 -4.43 11.04 -30.62
CA ILE A 209 -4.35 9.85 -29.77
C ILE A 209 -2.96 9.24 -29.92
N HIS A 210 -2.29 8.99 -28.80
CA HIS A 210 -0.97 8.40 -28.74
C HIS A 210 -1.05 7.01 -28.13
N LEU A 211 -0.42 6.04 -28.79
CA LEU A 211 -0.42 4.63 -28.41
C LEU A 211 1.02 4.18 -28.11
N VAL A 212 1.18 3.51 -26.98
CA VAL A 212 2.36 2.68 -26.68
C VAL A 212 1.92 1.23 -26.57
N TRP A 213 2.72 0.30 -27.09
CA TRP A 213 2.49 -1.13 -26.89
C TRP A 213 3.81 -1.87 -26.74
N LEU A 214 3.71 -3.10 -26.23
CA LEU A 214 4.80 -4.04 -26.11
C LEU A 214 4.66 -5.10 -27.20
N GLU A 215 5.76 -5.55 -27.79
CA GLU A 215 5.75 -6.62 -28.79
C GLU A 215 6.74 -7.72 -28.41
N ASN A 216 6.35 -8.97 -28.68
CA ASN A 216 7.19 -10.12 -28.46
C ASN A 216 8.15 -10.35 -29.64
N ALA A 217 9.39 -9.90 -29.49
CA ALA A 217 10.44 -10.07 -30.48
C ALA A 217 11.29 -11.34 -30.26
N GLY A 218 10.92 -12.20 -29.31
CA GLY A 218 11.62 -13.45 -29.01
C GLY A 218 11.43 -13.94 -27.57
N PRO A 219 12.00 -15.11 -27.21
CA PRO A 219 11.73 -15.78 -25.93
C PRO A 219 11.92 -14.89 -24.70
N ASN A 220 12.97 -14.06 -24.75
CA ASN A 220 13.41 -13.18 -23.66
C ASN A 220 13.50 -11.71 -24.12
N MET A 221 12.99 -11.38 -25.31
CA MET A 221 13.07 -10.04 -25.87
C MET A 221 11.68 -9.45 -25.96
N ARG A 222 11.53 -8.24 -25.44
CA ARG A 222 10.34 -7.41 -25.63
C ARG A 222 10.77 -6.08 -26.22
N VAL A 223 9.93 -5.51 -27.07
CA VAL A 223 10.18 -4.22 -27.69
C VAL A 223 9.02 -3.31 -27.35
N ILE A 224 9.32 -2.11 -26.87
CA ILE A 224 8.30 -1.08 -26.65
C ILE A 224 8.26 -0.22 -27.90
N TYR A 225 7.07 -0.03 -28.45
CA TYR A 225 6.81 0.82 -29.61
C TYR A 225 5.88 1.97 -29.28
N TYR A 226 5.97 3.03 -30.08
CA TYR A 226 5.13 4.20 -30.00
C TYR A 226 4.62 4.61 -31.39
N ALA A 227 3.36 5.03 -31.47
CA ALA A 227 2.79 5.66 -32.67
C ALA A 227 1.63 6.58 -32.30
N SER A 228 1.32 7.55 -33.15
CA SER A 228 0.05 8.27 -33.10
C SER A 228 -1.02 7.49 -33.86
N PHE A 229 -2.25 7.54 -33.38
CA PHE A 229 -3.42 6.92 -34.00
C PHE A 229 -4.25 8.00 -34.70
N ASP A 230 -4.56 7.76 -35.98
CA ASP A 230 -5.49 8.58 -36.77
C ASP A 230 -6.90 7.94 -36.73
N PRO A 231 -7.88 8.58 -36.06
CA PRO A 231 -9.25 8.07 -35.96
C PRO A 231 -9.97 7.94 -37.31
N ASP A 232 -9.63 8.81 -38.28
CA ASP A 232 -10.28 8.82 -39.59
C ASP A 232 -9.81 7.66 -40.46
N GLN A 233 -8.50 7.44 -40.49
CA GLN A 233 -7.89 6.35 -41.24
C GLN A 233 -7.97 5.02 -40.50
N LYS A 234 -8.26 5.05 -39.19
CA LYS A 234 -8.20 3.89 -38.28
C LYS A 234 -6.85 3.17 -38.38
N ALA A 235 -5.80 3.96 -38.47
CA ALA A 235 -4.45 3.49 -38.71
C ALA A 235 -3.48 4.19 -37.78
N LEU A 236 -2.38 3.50 -37.47
CA LEU A 236 -1.27 4.08 -36.76
C LEU A 236 -0.33 4.78 -37.74
N SER A 237 0.31 5.85 -37.29
CA SER A 237 1.52 6.38 -37.93
C SER A 237 2.60 5.30 -37.99
N GLN A 238 3.68 5.57 -38.72
CA GLN A 238 4.84 4.67 -38.72
C GLN A 238 5.30 4.41 -37.26
N PRO A 239 5.32 3.14 -36.81
CA PRO A 239 5.76 2.79 -35.47
C PRO A 239 7.23 3.16 -35.22
N GLU A 240 7.49 3.85 -34.11
CA GLU A 240 8.83 4.12 -33.62
C GLU A 240 9.18 3.12 -32.52
N GLU A 241 10.28 2.40 -32.70
CA GLU A 241 10.83 1.53 -31.66
C GLU A 241 11.39 2.40 -30.54
N MET A 242 10.88 2.28 -29.32
CA MET A 242 11.31 3.12 -28.19
C MET A 242 12.47 2.50 -27.42
N THR A 243 12.39 1.20 -27.14
CA THR A 243 13.48 0.47 -26.48
C THR A 243 13.32 -1.03 -26.67
N ARG A 244 14.44 -1.76 -26.52
CA ARG A 244 14.48 -3.22 -26.47
C ARG A 244 14.81 -3.66 -25.05
N LEU A 245 13.96 -4.52 -24.51
CA LEU A 245 14.07 -5.09 -23.18
C LEU A 245 14.56 -6.53 -23.31
N PHE A 246 15.66 -6.84 -22.63
CA PHE A 246 16.21 -8.18 -22.54
C PHE A 246 15.93 -8.74 -21.14
N LEU A 247 14.85 -9.52 -21.03
CA LEU A 247 14.38 -10.06 -19.76
C LEU A 247 15.13 -11.35 -19.41
N ARG A 248 15.62 -11.45 -18.17
CA ARG A 248 16.20 -12.68 -17.64
C ARG A 248 15.09 -13.63 -17.18
N THR A 249 15.42 -14.89 -17.00
CA THR A 249 14.49 -15.88 -16.42
C THR A 249 13.97 -15.39 -15.06
N GLY A 250 12.66 -15.30 -14.91
CA GLY A 250 11.99 -14.79 -13.70
C GLY A 250 11.75 -13.28 -13.70
N GLN A 251 12.19 -12.56 -14.73
CA GLN A 251 11.85 -11.15 -14.92
C GLN A 251 10.58 -11.00 -15.74
N VAL A 252 9.75 -10.04 -15.36
CA VAL A 252 8.54 -9.65 -16.07
C VAL A 252 8.50 -8.13 -16.21
N VAL A 253 7.98 -7.65 -17.33
CA VAL A 253 7.73 -6.22 -17.55
C VAL A 253 6.25 -5.95 -17.30
N GLN A 254 5.96 -4.89 -16.53
CA GLN A 254 4.59 -4.40 -16.34
C GLN A 254 4.13 -3.60 -17.57
N ASP A 255 2.81 -3.48 -17.76
CA ASP A 255 2.21 -2.72 -18.86
C ASP A 255 2.85 -1.32 -18.99
N PRO A 256 3.36 -0.94 -20.17
CA PRO A 256 3.97 0.37 -20.36
C PRO A 256 2.90 1.47 -20.22
N VAL A 257 3.28 2.55 -19.57
CA VAL A 257 2.40 3.71 -19.35
C VAL A 257 2.93 4.87 -20.16
N ILE A 258 2.06 5.50 -20.94
CA ILE A 258 2.38 6.72 -21.67
C ILE A 258 1.80 7.93 -20.95
N GLY A 259 2.59 9.01 -20.92
CA GLY A 259 2.19 10.31 -20.42
C GLY A 259 2.76 11.40 -21.29
N LEU A 260 2.08 12.54 -21.39
CA LEU A 260 2.46 13.63 -22.28
C LEU A 260 2.53 14.95 -21.53
N ASP A 261 3.56 15.74 -21.79
CA ASP A 261 3.55 17.18 -21.52
C ASP A 261 3.05 17.96 -22.75
N LEU A 262 3.53 19.18 -23.02
CA LEU A 262 3.17 19.94 -24.22
C LEU A 262 3.79 19.39 -25.48
N ASP A 263 5.08 19.10 -25.43
CA ASP A 263 5.95 18.91 -26.58
C ASP A 263 6.75 17.61 -26.48
N THR A 264 6.69 16.94 -25.34
CA THR A 264 7.45 15.77 -24.95
C THR A 264 6.50 14.65 -24.53
N GLY A 265 6.69 13.49 -25.16
CA GLY A 265 6.10 12.24 -24.72
C GLY A 265 7.00 11.52 -23.74
N TYR A 266 6.39 10.82 -22.80
CA TYR A 266 7.05 9.95 -21.83
C TYR A 266 6.44 8.56 -21.90
N ILE A 267 7.29 7.55 -21.92
CA ILE A 267 6.88 6.16 -21.79
C ILE A 267 7.61 5.57 -20.60
N LEU A 268 6.89 5.02 -19.65
CA LEU A 268 7.43 4.49 -18.40
C LEU A 268 7.09 3.01 -18.28
N TRP A 269 8.02 2.23 -17.74
CA TRP A 269 7.83 0.79 -17.50
C TRP A 269 8.58 0.34 -16.25
N VAL A 270 8.09 -0.76 -15.65
CA VAL A 270 8.73 -1.44 -14.53
C VAL A 270 9.14 -2.84 -14.95
N ILE A 271 10.38 -3.21 -14.65
CA ILE A 271 10.84 -4.60 -14.72
C ILE A 271 10.85 -5.15 -13.31
N GLN A 272 10.11 -6.23 -13.07
CA GLN A 272 10.09 -6.94 -11.79
C GLN A 272 10.90 -8.23 -11.92
N ASP A 273 11.80 -8.46 -10.98
CA ASP A 273 12.49 -9.73 -10.81
C ASP A 273 11.79 -10.54 -9.71
N LEU A 274 11.01 -11.54 -10.13
CA LEU A 274 10.22 -12.37 -9.22
C LEU A 274 11.10 -13.30 -8.38
N LYS A 275 12.33 -13.59 -8.81
CA LYS A 275 13.26 -14.47 -8.09
C LYS A 275 13.87 -13.75 -6.89
N TYR A 276 14.22 -12.49 -7.06
CA TYR A 276 14.84 -11.67 -6.01
C TYR A 276 13.86 -10.73 -5.31
N VAL A 277 12.61 -10.67 -5.79
CA VAL A 277 11.57 -9.75 -5.29
C VAL A 277 12.08 -8.29 -5.35
N THR A 278 12.67 -7.94 -6.49
CA THR A 278 13.15 -6.58 -6.76
C THR A 278 12.43 -6.01 -7.96
N SER A 279 12.45 -4.70 -8.12
CA SER A 279 11.95 -4.05 -9.33
C SER A 279 12.90 -2.95 -9.76
N SER A 280 12.78 -2.48 -11.00
CA SER A 280 13.43 -1.27 -11.47
C SER A 280 12.49 -0.55 -12.42
N ALA A 281 12.41 0.78 -12.30
CA ALA A 281 11.64 1.61 -13.21
C ALA A 281 12.54 2.39 -14.15
N GLN A 282 12.10 2.50 -15.39
CA GLN A 282 12.77 3.28 -16.42
C GLN A 282 11.74 4.08 -17.18
N TYR A 283 12.20 5.13 -17.83
CA TYR A 283 11.38 5.92 -18.74
C TYR A 283 12.17 6.34 -19.97
N ALA A 284 11.45 6.43 -21.08
CA ALA A 284 11.88 7.10 -22.29
C ALA A 284 11.17 8.45 -22.37
N PHE A 285 11.89 9.49 -22.78
CA PHE A 285 11.30 10.78 -23.12
C PHE A 285 11.75 11.20 -24.53
N PHE A 286 10.86 11.88 -25.25
CA PHE A 286 11.05 12.19 -26.66
C PHE A 286 10.19 13.39 -27.10
N PRO A 287 10.66 14.25 -28.01
CA PRO A 287 9.82 15.27 -28.62
C PRO A 287 8.70 14.62 -29.45
N LEU A 288 7.45 15.07 -29.28
CA LEU A 288 6.29 14.52 -29.98
C LEU A 288 6.38 14.69 -31.50
N GLU A 289 6.96 15.80 -31.97
CA GLU A 289 7.19 16.06 -33.39
C GLU A 289 8.24 15.10 -34.00
N ILE A 290 9.21 14.64 -33.21
CA ILE A 290 10.33 13.81 -33.68
C ILE A 290 10.62 12.68 -32.68
N PRO A 291 9.73 11.66 -32.57
CA PRO A 291 9.83 10.61 -31.54
C PRO A 291 11.13 9.82 -31.56
N ARG A 292 11.78 9.72 -32.73
CA ARG A 292 13.10 9.09 -32.91
C ARG A 292 14.21 9.75 -32.07
N GLN A 293 14.06 11.01 -31.65
CA GLN A 293 15.00 11.70 -30.75
C GLN A 293 14.75 11.35 -29.27
N LYS A 294 14.54 10.06 -29.01
CA LYS A 294 14.28 9.53 -27.67
C LYS A 294 15.55 9.38 -26.85
N LYS A 295 15.41 9.51 -25.54
CA LYS A 295 16.43 9.16 -24.55
C LYS A 295 15.80 8.29 -23.46
N VAL A 296 16.52 7.26 -23.04
CA VAL A 296 16.11 6.37 -21.95
C VAL A 296 16.90 6.69 -20.68
N ARG A 297 16.22 6.69 -19.54
CA ARG A 297 16.76 6.96 -18.20
C ARG A 297 16.17 6.01 -17.18
N ASP A 298 16.92 5.77 -16.11
CA ASP A 298 16.40 5.09 -14.94
C ASP A 298 15.57 6.09 -14.11
N LEU A 299 14.44 5.64 -13.58
CA LEU A 299 13.62 6.42 -12.67
C LEU A 299 14.06 6.11 -11.24
N GLN A 300 14.78 7.05 -10.62
CA GLN A 300 15.21 6.95 -9.23
C GLN A 300 14.29 7.75 -8.31
N LEU A 301 13.88 7.14 -7.19
CA LEU A 301 13.12 7.80 -6.12
C LEU A 301 14.10 8.34 -5.06
N GLU A 302 13.75 9.43 -4.35
CA GLU A 302 14.68 10.06 -3.38
C GLU A 302 15.07 9.11 -2.26
N ASN A 303 14.15 8.22 -1.86
CA ASN A 303 14.40 7.20 -0.84
C ASN A 303 15.04 5.91 -1.39
N GLY A 304 15.41 5.86 -2.67
CA GLY A 304 16.03 4.69 -3.32
C GLY A 304 15.10 3.47 -3.48
N GLY A 305 13.80 3.67 -3.25
CA GLY A 305 12.76 2.66 -3.40
C GLY A 305 12.54 2.24 -4.86
N ASN A 306 12.29 0.96 -5.09
CA ASN A 306 11.97 0.47 -6.42
C ASN A 306 10.44 0.32 -6.56
N PRO A 307 9.81 1.07 -7.48
CA PRO A 307 8.36 1.10 -7.57
C PRO A 307 7.79 -0.19 -8.15
N LEU A 308 6.71 -0.69 -7.56
CA LEU A 308 6.04 -1.90 -8.01
C LEU A 308 5.04 -1.65 -9.14
N SER A 309 4.57 -0.42 -9.31
CA SER A 309 3.58 -0.05 -10.31
C SER A 309 3.68 1.46 -10.59
N LEU A 310 3.35 1.83 -11.82
CA LEU A 310 3.45 3.19 -12.36
C LEU A 310 2.11 3.65 -12.89
N TRP A 311 1.85 4.95 -12.77
CA TRP A 311 0.76 5.65 -13.45
C TRP A 311 1.26 6.98 -13.92
N ALA A 312 0.70 7.46 -15.01
CA ALA A 312 1.04 8.75 -15.58
C ALA A 312 -0.25 9.54 -15.73
N ALA A 313 -0.27 10.76 -15.22
CA ALA A 313 -1.39 11.68 -15.37
C ALA A 313 -0.85 13.07 -15.71
N ARG A 314 -1.51 13.75 -16.65
CA ARG A 314 -1.07 15.09 -17.07
C ARG A 314 -1.51 16.13 -16.03
N GLY A 315 -0.56 16.92 -15.53
CA GLY A 315 -0.83 18.11 -14.72
C GLY A 315 -1.07 19.37 -15.57
N GLN A 316 -1.58 20.45 -14.99
CA GLN A 316 -1.89 21.69 -15.71
C GLN A 316 -0.67 22.55 -16.05
N ARG A 317 0.46 22.42 -15.35
CA ARG A 317 1.73 23.06 -15.75
C ARG A 317 2.48 22.25 -16.80
N GLU A 318 1.74 21.38 -17.49
CA GLU A 318 2.23 20.49 -18.52
C GLU A 318 3.20 19.45 -17.99
N THR A 319 3.53 19.44 -16.70
CA THR A 319 4.31 18.38 -16.08
C THR A 319 3.54 17.06 -16.07
N LEU A 320 4.22 15.97 -16.42
CA LEU A 320 3.68 14.64 -16.22
C LEU A 320 3.82 14.24 -14.75
N LEU A 321 2.71 13.87 -14.10
CA LEU A 321 2.71 13.33 -12.76
C LEU A 321 2.75 11.82 -12.81
N VAL A 322 3.78 11.25 -12.18
CA VAL A 322 3.97 9.81 -12.10
C VAL A 322 3.66 9.37 -10.68
N ALA A 323 2.61 8.57 -10.48
CA ALA A 323 2.41 7.90 -9.19
C ALA A 323 3.17 6.58 -9.15
N LEU A 324 3.71 6.24 -7.99
CA LEU A 324 4.57 5.08 -7.79
C LEU A 324 4.23 4.41 -6.48
N THR A 325 3.85 3.14 -6.48
CA THR A 325 3.63 2.44 -5.20
C THR A 325 4.83 1.63 -4.80
N GLU A 326 5.26 1.82 -3.56
CA GLU A 326 6.08 0.88 -2.84
C GLU A 326 5.34 0.44 -1.58
N THR A 327 5.34 -0.86 -1.29
CA THR A 327 5.01 -1.34 0.06
C THR A 327 6.33 -1.47 0.81
N VAL A 328 6.63 -0.51 1.66
CA VAL A 328 7.84 -0.53 2.49
C VAL A 328 7.51 -1.17 3.82
N ILE A 329 8.31 -2.13 4.27
CA ILE A 329 8.21 -2.64 5.64
C ILE A 329 8.96 -1.65 6.55
N ALA A 330 8.23 -0.77 7.22
CA ALA A 330 8.76 0.14 8.23
C ALA A 330 8.79 -0.53 9.61
N SER A 331 9.39 0.14 10.61
CA SER A 331 9.37 -0.30 12.02
C SER A 331 7.94 -0.51 12.56
N ASP A 332 7.00 0.23 11.99
CA ASP A 332 5.62 0.34 12.44
C ASP A 332 4.67 -0.57 11.62
N GLY A 333 5.20 -1.36 10.68
CA GLY A 333 4.43 -2.25 9.80
C GLY A 333 4.68 -2.00 8.30
N PRO A 334 4.02 -2.76 7.40
CA PRO A 334 4.02 -2.42 5.99
C PRO A 334 3.34 -1.05 5.81
N GLN A 335 3.88 -0.19 4.96
CA GLN A 335 3.33 1.13 4.64
C GLN A 335 3.25 1.28 3.11
N LEU A 336 2.14 1.83 2.61
CA LEU A 336 2.03 2.21 1.20
C LEU A 336 2.60 3.61 0.99
N GLN A 337 3.76 3.67 0.38
CA GLN A 337 4.29 4.92 -0.11
C GLN A 337 3.82 5.11 -1.54
N VAL A 338 3.27 6.29 -1.84
CA VAL A 338 2.89 6.68 -3.20
C VAL A 338 3.69 7.89 -3.64
N GLY A 339 4.91 7.67 -4.13
CA GLY A 339 5.71 8.77 -4.68
C GLY A 339 4.97 9.42 -5.86
N VAL A 340 4.90 10.74 -5.89
CA VAL A 340 4.41 11.48 -7.06
C VAL A 340 5.57 12.28 -7.63
N VAL A 341 6.08 11.85 -8.78
CA VAL A 341 7.20 12.51 -9.45
C VAL A 341 6.65 13.37 -10.58
N ALA A 342 6.98 14.66 -10.59
CA ALA A 342 6.69 15.54 -11.71
C ALA A 342 7.85 15.49 -12.72
N LEU A 343 7.56 15.08 -13.96
CA LEU A 343 8.51 15.11 -15.08
C LEU A 343 8.24 16.31 -15.99
N HIS A 344 9.31 16.97 -16.45
CA HIS A 344 9.28 18.07 -17.40
C HIS A 344 10.58 18.11 -18.21
N GLY A 345 10.52 17.88 -19.52
CA GLY A 345 11.67 17.64 -20.38
C GLY A 345 12.68 16.61 -19.83
N GLU A 346 13.97 16.90 -20.04
CA GLU A 346 15.11 16.16 -19.50
C GLU A 346 15.32 16.52 -18.01
N GLN A 347 15.25 15.53 -17.12
CA GLN A 347 15.68 15.71 -15.74
C GLN A 347 17.16 16.11 -15.75
N SER A 348 17.48 17.32 -15.28
CA SER A 348 18.88 17.71 -15.10
C SER A 348 19.47 16.80 -14.03
N SER A 349 20.43 15.95 -14.39
CA SER A 349 21.23 15.28 -13.39
C SER A 349 21.90 16.36 -12.54
N GLY A 350 21.57 16.45 -11.26
CA GLY A 350 22.56 16.92 -10.31
C GLY A 350 23.75 15.99 -10.45
N ASP A 351 24.85 16.50 -11.02
CA ASP A 351 26.14 15.85 -11.20
C ASP A 351 26.14 14.33 -11.45
N GLN A 352 26.06 13.94 -12.73
CA GLN A 352 26.79 12.76 -13.21
C GLN A 352 28.31 13.00 -13.24
N ALA A 353 28.90 13.49 -12.14
CA ALA A 353 30.33 13.45 -11.92
C ALA A 353 30.67 12.27 -11.01
N ARG A 354 30.69 11.07 -11.61
CA ARG A 354 31.75 10.05 -11.48
C ARG A 354 31.26 8.68 -11.93
N VAL A 355 31.48 8.37 -13.21
CA VAL A 355 31.77 7.00 -13.63
C VAL A 355 32.97 7.01 -14.59
N GLY A 356 34.04 6.30 -14.19
CA GLY A 356 35.14 5.79 -15.03
C GLY A 356 36.35 6.73 -15.15
N ASN A 357 37.62 6.29 -15.14
CA ASN A 357 38.16 4.94 -15.23
C ASN A 357 39.71 4.96 -15.01
N PHE A 358 40.25 3.83 -14.50
CA PHE A 358 41.60 3.23 -14.68
C PHE A 358 42.91 4.04 -14.56
N GLY A 359 43.83 3.51 -13.74
CA GLY A 359 45.29 3.79 -13.84
C GLY A 359 46.11 3.18 -12.69
N LEU A 360 46.89 2.14 -12.98
CA LEU A 360 47.85 1.44 -12.10
C LEU A 360 48.98 2.37 -11.61
N ALA A 361 49.36 2.30 -10.31
CA ALA A 361 50.75 2.21 -9.84
C ALA A 361 50.84 2.16 -8.29
N ASP A 362 51.40 1.04 -7.83
CA ASP A 362 52.27 0.77 -6.69
C ASP A 362 52.11 1.37 -5.26
N SER A 363 52.12 0.38 -4.35
CA SER A 363 52.91 0.28 -3.10
C SER A 363 52.28 0.69 -1.76
N GLY A 364 52.22 -0.27 -0.83
CA GLY A 364 52.07 -0.01 0.61
C GLY A 364 51.15 -0.98 1.37
N ALA A 365 51.62 -2.21 1.56
CA ALA A 365 51.22 -3.24 2.52
C ALA A 365 50.19 -2.90 3.63
N GLY A 366 49.25 -3.83 3.89
CA GLY A 366 48.71 -4.03 5.24
C GLY A 366 47.36 -4.70 5.41
N ILE A 367 47.34 -6.03 5.44
CA ILE A 367 46.45 -6.90 6.24
C ILE A 367 45.05 -7.21 5.68
N MET A 368 44.90 -8.49 5.29
CA MET A 368 43.64 -9.20 5.07
C MET A 368 42.68 -9.08 6.27
N ARG A 369 41.43 -8.68 5.99
CA ARG A 369 40.27 -9.11 6.78
C ARG A 369 39.21 -9.66 5.83
N HIS A 370 38.95 -10.96 5.94
CA HIS A 370 37.78 -11.59 5.34
C HIS A 370 36.50 -10.90 5.85
N ARG A 371 35.77 -10.22 4.96
CA ARG A 371 34.37 -9.87 5.20
C ARG A 371 33.50 -10.93 4.53
N ILE A 372 32.89 -11.76 5.37
CA ILE A 372 31.69 -12.52 5.04
C ILE A 372 30.62 -11.47 4.69
N VAL A 373 30.13 -11.49 3.46
CA VAL A 373 29.04 -10.63 3.01
C VAL A 373 27.72 -11.27 3.46
N SER A 374 27.15 -10.76 4.54
CA SER A 374 25.77 -11.03 4.92
C SER A 374 24.84 -10.02 4.22
N PRO A 375 23.72 -10.43 3.61
CA PRO A 375 22.82 -9.55 2.87
C PRO A 375 21.66 -9.11 3.78
N ILE A 376 21.89 -8.19 4.71
CA ILE A 376 20.80 -7.47 5.40
C ILE A 376 21.30 -6.04 5.67
N ALA A 377 20.97 -5.10 4.79
CA ALA A 377 21.20 -3.69 5.03
C ALA A 377 20.09 -3.17 5.96
N LEU A 378 20.41 -3.08 7.25
CA LEU A 378 19.67 -2.32 8.25
C LEU A 378 19.85 -0.83 7.96
N HIS A 379 18.81 -0.14 7.50
CA HIS A 379 18.79 1.32 7.48
C HIS A 379 18.45 1.86 8.87
N LEU A 380 19.38 2.64 9.44
CA LEU A 380 19.18 3.46 10.64
C LEU A 380 18.34 4.71 10.32
N PRO A 381 17.56 5.25 11.28
CA PRO A 381 16.85 6.51 11.11
C PRO A 381 17.77 7.68 11.48
N LEU A 382 17.71 8.77 10.73
CA LEU A 382 18.33 10.05 11.10
C LEU A 382 17.26 11.15 11.08
N HIS A 383 17.01 11.71 12.26
CA HIS A 383 16.16 12.88 12.47
C HIS A 383 16.87 14.18 12.04
N THR A 384 16.09 15.05 11.37
CA THR A 384 16.07 16.53 11.36
C THR A 384 17.37 17.33 11.34
N LEU A 385 17.46 18.29 10.40
CA LEU A 385 17.87 19.68 10.68
C LEU A 385 17.37 20.64 9.60
N SER A 386 16.77 21.75 10.04
CA SER A 386 16.30 22.86 9.22
C SER A 386 17.39 23.90 8.95
N HIS A 387 17.14 24.69 7.90
CA HIS A 387 17.58 26.07 7.62
C HIS A 387 18.73 26.36 6.65
N ALA A 388 18.30 27.11 5.62
CA ALA A 388 18.94 28.25 4.95
C ALA A 388 20.00 27.97 3.86
N GLY A 389 19.63 28.32 2.62
CA GLY A 389 20.52 28.52 1.49
C GLY A 389 19.74 28.88 0.23
N ASN A 390 19.62 30.18 -0.05
CA ASN A 390 19.00 30.70 -1.27
C ASN A 390 19.78 30.28 -2.52
N SER A 391 19.19 29.39 -3.33
CA SER A 391 19.57 29.15 -4.74
C SER A 391 18.29 29.03 -5.59
N PRO A 392 18.04 29.93 -6.55
CA PRO A 392 16.84 29.87 -7.37
C PRO A 392 17.07 29.02 -8.62
N SER A 393 17.14 27.69 -8.46
CA SER A 393 16.94 26.68 -9.54
C SER A 393 17.29 25.26 -9.05
N ALA A 394 16.61 24.78 -8.00
CA ALA A 394 16.64 23.36 -7.63
C ALA A 394 15.23 22.80 -7.83
N ILE A 395 15.09 21.93 -8.83
CA ILE A 395 13.87 21.18 -9.12
C ILE A 395 13.58 20.29 -7.90
N ARG A 396 12.48 20.54 -7.19
CA ARG A 396 12.06 19.71 -6.06
C ARG A 396 11.44 18.42 -6.60
N HIS A 397 12.12 17.31 -6.41
CA HIS A 397 11.45 16.02 -6.31
C HIS A 397 10.65 16.09 -4.99
N SER A 398 9.42 15.58 -5.00
CA SER A 398 8.56 15.61 -3.82
C SER A 398 7.90 14.26 -3.69
N ASP A 399 8.58 13.34 -3.01
CA ASP A 399 7.99 12.06 -2.63
C ASP A 399 6.94 12.32 -1.55
N TYR A 400 5.66 12.13 -1.89
CA TYR A 400 4.55 12.30 -0.94
C TYR A 400 4.11 10.94 -0.39
N ILE A 401 4.05 10.78 0.92
CA ILE A 401 3.49 9.55 1.50
C ILE A 401 1.98 9.71 1.65
N VAL A 402 1.18 8.95 0.89
CA VAL A 402 -0.28 9.13 0.89
C VAL A 402 -0.94 8.45 2.10
N THR A 403 -0.48 7.27 2.51
CA THR A 403 -1.08 6.53 3.63
C THR A 403 -0.05 5.67 4.37
N ALA A 404 -0.17 5.59 5.69
CA ALA A 404 0.64 4.68 6.52
C ALA A 404 -0.23 3.50 6.98
N SER A 405 -0.92 2.87 6.03
CA SER A 405 -1.81 1.74 6.31
C SER A 405 -1.03 0.50 6.70
N GLU A 406 -1.44 -0.17 7.79
CA GLU A 406 -0.88 -1.46 8.23
C GLU A 406 -1.19 -2.62 7.26
N HIS A 407 -1.97 -2.36 6.21
CA HIS A 407 -2.32 -3.34 5.18
C HIS A 407 -1.61 -3.02 3.86
N PRO A 408 -1.07 -4.04 3.16
CA PRO A 408 -0.59 -3.88 1.79
C PRO A 408 -1.62 -3.18 0.92
N SER A 409 -1.18 -2.12 0.25
CA SER A 409 -1.99 -1.39 -0.69
C SER A 409 -1.57 -1.68 -2.11
N LEU A 410 -2.55 -1.90 -2.97
CA LEU A 410 -2.39 -2.53 -4.27
C LEU A 410 -3.16 -1.73 -5.32
N LYS A 411 -2.68 -1.81 -6.57
CA LYS A 411 -3.40 -1.36 -7.76
C LYS A 411 -4.01 0.04 -7.62
N PRO A 412 -3.28 1.09 -7.21
CA PRO A 412 -3.88 2.40 -7.19
C PRO A 412 -4.18 2.89 -8.61
N THR A 413 -4.95 3.97 -8.68
CA THR A 413 -5.26 4.74 -9.87
C THR A 413 -5.26 6.20 -9.47
N LEU A 414 -4.56 7.03 -10.24
CA LEU A 414 -4.47 8.47 -10.05
C LEU A 414 -5.28 9.19 -11.11
N ALA A 415 -6.11 10.14 -10.70
CA ALA A 415 -6.76 11.12 -11.56
C ALA A 415 -6.38 12.54 -11.12
N VAL A 416 -6.38 13.48 -12.05
CA VAL A 416 -5.99 14.89 -11.82
C VAL A 416 -7.13 15.77 -12.28
N ASP A 417 -7.65 16.61 -11.38
CA ASP A 417 -8.74 17.51 -11.72
C ASP A 417 -8.27 18.77 -12.46
N ALA A 418 -9.24 19.58 -12.91
CA ALA A 418 -9.01 20.87 -13.56
C ALA A 418 -8.46 21.97 -12.61
N GLN A 419 -8.10 21.64 -11.38
CA GLN A 419 -7.42 22.53 -10.43
C GLN A 419 -6.07 21.96 -9.97
N ASN A 420 -5.55 20.90 -10.61
CA ASN A 420 -4.36 20.15 -10.21
C ASN A 420 -4.46 19.42 -8.87
N ASN A 421 -5.66 19.25 -8.33
CA ASN A 421 -5.79 18.35 -7.20
C ASN A 421 -5.69 16.91 -7.69
N LEU A 422 -5.03 16.11 -6.85
CA LEU A 422 -4.79 14.71 -7.10
C LEU A 422 -5.87 13.90 -6.41
N HIS A 423 -6.38 12.90 -7.11
CA HIS A 423 -7.36 11.95 -6.62
C HIS A 423 -6.79 10.56 -6.76
N LEU A 424 -6.55 9.91 -5.62
CA LEU A 424 -5.98 8.57 -5.58
C LEU A 424 -7.02 7.59 -5.07
N THR A 425 -7.24 6.51 -5.80
CA THR A 425 -7.97 5.33 -5.33
C THR A 425 -7.06 4.12 -5.31
N TRP A 426 -7.22 3.19 -4.38
CA TRP A 426 -6.43 1.95 -4.31
C TRP A 426 -7.18 0.82 -3.61
N LEU A 427 -6.59 -0.38 -3.62
CA LEU A 427 -7.06 -1.51 -2.84
C LEU A 427 -6.20 -1.75 -1.60
N GLU A 428 -6.79 -1.96 -0.44
CA GLU A 428 -6.11 -2.48 0.73
C GLU A 428 -6.51 -3.93 0.99
N THR A 429 -5.56 -4.79 1.36
CA THR A 429 -5.90 -6.17 1.75
C THR A 429 -6.75 -6.17 3.02
N SER A 430 -7.83 -6.95 3.06
CA SER A 430 -8.75 -7.05 4.20
C SER A 430 -9.15 -8.51 4.45
N GLY A 431 -8.20 -9.31 4.94
CA GLY A 431 -8.42 -10.74 5.19
C GLY A 431 -8.44 -11.59 3.92
N PHE A 432 -8.85 -12.85 4.05
CA PHE A 432 -8.83 -13.82 2.94
C PHE A 432 -9.82 -13.43 1.83
N GLY A 433 -9.29 -13.09 0.65
CA GLY A 433 -10.08 -12.89 -0.58
C GLY A 433 -10.95 -11.62 -0.60
N ALA A 434 -10.75 -10.69 0.33
CA ALA A 434 -11.46 -9.42 0.35
C ALA A 434 -10.46 -8.25 0.38
N TYR A 435 -10.72 -7.26 -0.48
CA TYR A 435 -9.93 -6.04 -0.58
C TYR A 435 -10.82 -4.83 -0.35
N ARG A 436 -10.33 -3.80 0.33
CA ARG A 436 -11.07 -2.56 0.58
C ARG A 436 -10.71 -1.53 -0.46
N VAL A 437 -11.70 -0.89 -1.06
CA VAL A 437 -11.51 0.23 -1.98
C VAL A 437 -11.32 1.49 -1.14
N ALA A 438 -10.17 2.14 -1.28
CA ALA A 438 -9.77 3.31 -0.53
C ALA A 438 -9.65 4.53 -1.45
N TYR A 439 -9.92 5.73 -0.93
CA TYR A 439 -9.80 6.99 -1.66
C TYR A 439 -9.19 8.10 -0.80
N ALA A 440 -8.25 8.87 -1.38
CA ALA A 440 -7.66 10.08 -0.80
C ALA A 440 -7.48 11.16 -1.86
N SER A 441 -7.36 12.41 -1.42
CA SER A 441 -7.14 13.53 -2.33
C SER A 441 -6.38 14.69 -1.69
N THR A 442 -5.73 15.50 -2.52
CA THR A 442 -5.14 16.78 -2.14
C THR A 442 -6.15 17.94 -2.17
N THR A 443 -7.38 17.72 -2.64
CA THR A 443 -8.42 18.76 -2.66
C THR A 443 -8.69 19.28 -1.23
N PRO A 444 -8.65 20.60 -0.99
CA PRO A 444 -8.80 21.17 0.36
C PRO A 444 -10.09 20.75 1.08
N GLY A 445 -11.20 20.61 0.33
CA GLY A 445 -12.49 20.16 0.86
C GLY A 445 -12.47 18.72 1.36
N VAL A 446 -11.77 17.82 0.65
CA VAL A 446 -11.59 16.41 1.03
C VAL A 446 -10.69 16.32 2.25
N LYS A 447 -9.54 16.99 2.22
CA LYS A 447 -8.58 17.04 3.33
C LYS A 447 -9.24 17.47 4.63
N THR A 448 -9.96 18.60 4.61
CA THR A 448 -10.70 19.10 5.78
C THR A 448 -11.73 18.08 6.31
N ALA A 449 -12.43 17.37 5.43
CA ALA A 449 -13.46 16.42 5.83
C ALA A 449 -12.89 15.09 6.36
N TYR A 450 -11.81 14.60 5.77
CA TYR A 450 -11.19 13.32 6.10
C TYR A 450 -10.21 13.42 7.26
N ASP A 451 -9.56 14.57 7.46
CA ASP A 451 -8.65 14.78 8.57
C ASP A 451 -9.35 15.20 9.86
N ARG A 452 -10.64 15.56 9.79
CA ARG A 452 -11.44 15.87 10.99
C ARG A 452 -11.45 14.68 11.94
N LEU A 453 -10.87 14.87 13.13
CA LEU A 453 -10.95 13.94 14.25
C LEU A 453 -12.41 13.73 14.64
N THR A 454 -12.87 12.48 14.61
CA THR A 454 -14.22 12.11 15.04
C THR A 454 -14.18 11.48 16.43
N LEU A 455 -15.31 11.50 17.15
CA LEU A 455 -15.49 10.71 18.37
C LEU A 455 -15.21 9.22 18.15
N TRP A 456 -15.42 8.73 16.92
CA TRP A 456 -15.11 7.36 16.52
C TRP A 456 -13.60 7.12 16.46
N ASP A 457 -12.81 8.07 15.94
CA ASP A 457 -11.35 7.96 15.90
C ASP A 457 -10.78 7.84 17.34
N ALA A 458 -11.34 8.60 18.29
CA ALA A 458 -10.93 8.53 19.69
C ALA A 458 -11.36 7.22 20.36
N THR A 459 -12.60 6.79 20.13
CA THR A 459 -13.14 5.53 20.65
C THR A 459 -12.38 4.32 20.11
N ASP A 460 -12.06 4.35 18.82
CA ASP A 460 -11.27 3.33 18.14
C ASP A 460 -9.88 3.21 18.74
N ARG A 461 -9.15 4.32 18.86
CA ARG A 461 -7.82 4.32 19.46
C ARG A 461 -7.86 3.80 20.91
N ALA A 462 -8.88 4.18 21.68
CA ALA A 462 -9.06 3.69 23.05
C ALA A 462 -9.34 2.18 23.11
N LEU A 463 -10.21 1.66 22.25
CA LEU A 463 -10.57 0.24 22.21
C LEU A 463 -9.46 -0.62 21.60
N GLY A 464 -8.73 -0.11 20.61
CA GLY A 464 -7.51 -0.73 20.08
C GLY A 464 -6.44 -0.90 21.16
N LEU A 465 -6.16 0.15 21.92
CA LEU A 465 -5.28 0.09 23.09
C LEU A 465 -5.80 -0.89 24.15
N ALA A 466 -7.11 -0.92 24.41
CA ALA A 466 -7.71 -1.87 25.33
C ALA A 466 -7.56 -3.33 24.87
N MET A 467 -7.68 -3.59 23.56
CA MET A 467 -7.49 -4.92 22.99
C MET A 467 -6.01 -5.34 23.01
N GLN A 468 -5.10 -4.44 22.65
CA GLN A 468 -3.66 -4.68 22.78
C GLN A 468 -3.29 -5.00 24.22
N PHE A 469 -3.82 -4.23 25.18
CA PHE A 469 -3.68 -4.51 26.61
C PHE A 469 -4.26 -5.87 27.00
N PHE A 470 -5.46 -6.22 26.51
CA PHE A 470 -6.08 -7.52 26.78
C PHE A 470 -5.24 -8.69 26.25
N ILE A 471 -4.72 -8.60 25.02
CA ILE A 471 -3.82 -9.61 24.44
C ILE A 471 -2.53 -9.70 25.27
N ALA A 472 -1.96 -8.55 25.63
CA ALA A 472 -0.79 -8.47 26.50
C ALA A 472 -1.02 -9.20 27.84
N VAL A 473 -2.09 -8.86 28.55
CA VAL A 473 -2.45 -9.48 29.84
C VAL A 473 -2.79 -10.96 29.67
N GLY A 474 -3.51 -11.33 28.62
CA GLY A 474 -3.87 -12.72 28.33
C GLY A 474 -2.67 -13.61 28.00
N LEU A 475 -1.64 -13.06 27.35
CA LEU A 475 -0.38 -13.75 27.06
C LEU A 475 0.65 -13.62 28.19
N THR A 476 0.41 -12.75 29.19
CA THR A 476 1.31 -12.55 30.33
C THR A 476 1.60 -13.86 31.08
N PRO A 477 0.63 -14.76 31.37
CA PRO A 477 0.94 -16.04 32.00
C PRO A 477 1.88 -16.92 31.17
N VAL A 478 1.73 -16.92 29.84
CA VAL A 478 2.58 -17.69 28.93
C VAL A 478 4.00 -17.13 28.90
N LEU A 479 4.14 -15.81 28.82
CA LEU A 479 5.44 -15.13 28.86
C LEU A 479 6.11 -15.21 30.24
N ALA A 480 5.34 -15.08 31.32
CA ALA A 480 5.82 -15.22 32.68
C ALA A 480 6.32 -16.64 32.95
N ILE A 481 5.59 -17.67 32.50
CA ILE A 481 6.08 -19.06 32.60
C ILE A 481 7.41 -19.22 31.85
N TYR A 482 7.56 -18.59 30.68
CA TYR A 482 8.77 -18.65 29.88
C TYR A 482 10.00 -18.00 30.58
N TRP A 483 9.85 -16.79 31.14
CA TRP A 483 10.94 -16.12 31.89
C TRP A 483 11.23 -16.78 33.25
N SER A 484 10.21 -17.36 33.87
CA SER A 484 10.31 -18.06 35.14
C SER A 484 10.85 -19.48 35.04
N LEU A 485 11.18 -20.02 33.86
CA LEU A 485 11.73 -21.38 33.74
C LEU A 485 13.02 -21.58 34.55
N PHE A 486 14.00 -20.67 34.43
CA PHE A 486 15.27 -20.77 35.16
C PHE A 486 15.09 -20.53 36.67
N PRO A 487 14.37 -19.49 37.11
CA PRO A 487 14.04 -19.29 38.53
C PRO A 487 13.25 -20.44 39.16
N LEU A 488 12.25 -20.99 38.45
CA LEU A 488 11.47 -22.13 38.92
C LEU A 488 12.31 -23.39 38.99
N GLY A 489 13.15 -23.65 37.99
CA GLY A 489 14.11 -24.76 38.01
C GLY A 489 15.05 -24.67 39.22
N TRP A 490 15.57 -23.48 39.51
CA TRP A 490 16.37 -23.23 40.70
C TRP A 490 15.61 -23.50 42.00
N LEU A 491 14.40 -22.96 42.15
CA LEU A 491 13.57 -23.16 43.34
C LEU A 491 13.16 -24.64 43.53
N LEU A 492 12.92 -25.36 42.43
CA LEU A 492 12.60 -26.78 42.45
C LEU A 492 13.82 -27.61 42.90
N ILE A 493 15.01 -27.33 42.36
CA ILE A 493 16.25 -27.98 42.80
C ILE A 493 16.50 -27.71 44.29
N TYR A 494 16.33 -26.46 44.72
CA TYR A 494 16.48 -26.07 46.12
C TYR A 494 15.49 -26.80 47.02
N LEU A 495 14.22 -26.91 46.61
CA LEU A 495 13.18 -27.63 47.34
C LEU A 495 13.52 -29.12 47.45
N LEU A 496 13.91 -29.77 46.35
CA LEU A 496 14.30 -31.19 46.33
C LEU A 496 15.52 -31.47 47.20
N ALA A 497 16.48 -30.54 47.26
CA ALA A 497 17.70 -30.69 48.05
C ALA A 497 17.51 -30.43 49.55
N THR A 498 16.59 -29.54 49.93
CA THR A 498 16.47 -29.06 51.33
C THR A 498 15.15 -29.40 52.00
N GLY A 499 14.09 -29.69 51.24
CA GLY A 499 12.73 -29.93 51.74
C GLY A 499 12.05 -28.71 52.36
N ARG A 500 12.57 -27.49 52.14
CA ARG A 500 12.11 -26.27 52.83
C ARG A 500 11.20 -25.43 51.94
N GLU A 501 10.02 -25.10 52.47
CA GLU A 501 8.96 -24.41 51.72
C GLU A 501 8.64 -22.99 52.24
N HIS A 502 9.14 -22.63 53.42
CA HIS A 502 8.81 -21.37 54.09
C HIS A 502 10.01 -20.43 54.26
N LEU A 503 9.76 -19.12 54.12
CA LEU A 503 10.73 -18.03 54.26
C LEU A 503 11.00 -17.69 55.75
N THR A 504 11.40 -18.69 56.54
CA THR A 504 11.73 -18.56 57.96
C THR A 504 13.23 -18.55 58.21
N GLU A 505 14.02 -19.10 57.29
CA GLU A 505 15.46 -19.28 57.45
C GLU A 505 16.26 -18.44 56.46
N VAL A 506 17.50 -18.11 56.82
CA VAL A 506 18.41 -17.34 55.94
C VAL A 506 18.59 -18.03 54.59
N GLY A 507 18.62 -19.37 54.57
CA GLY A 507 18.75 -20.15 53.35
C GLY A 507 17.57 -20.01 52.38
N THR A 508 16.32 -19.94 52.87
CA THR A 508 15.14 -19.80 52.01
C THR A 508 14.99 -18.36 51.50
N TRP A 509 15.41 -17.37 52.29
CA TRP A 509 15.53 -15.98 51.83
C TRP A 509 16.62 -15.81 50.76
N ALA A 510 17.76 -16.49 50.90
CA ALA A 510 18.80 -16.50 49.86
C ALA A 510 18.29 -17.16 48.57
N ALA A 511 17.58 -18.28 48.66
CA ALA A 511 17.00 -18.97 47.51
C ALA A 511 15.99 -18.08 46.76
N PHE A 512 15.14 -17.34 47.50
CA PHE A 512 14.22 -16.35 46.93
C PHE A 512 14.94 -15.15 46.28
N GLY A 513 16.00 -14.63 46.91
CA GLY A 513 16.81 -13.56 46.32
C GLY A 513 17.47 -13.99 45.00
N ILE A 514 17.99 -15.22 44.94
CA ILE A 514 18.58 -15.78 43.73
C ILE A 514 17.52 -15.98 42.64
N SER A 515 16.31 -16.45 42.96
CA SER A 515 15.25 -16.60 41.97
C SER A 515 14.77 -15.25 41.41
N VAL A 516 14.69 -14.20 42.23
CA VAL A 516 14.42 -12.82 41.78
C VAL A 516 15.51 -12.32 40.83
N LEU A 517 16.78 -12.54 41.17
CA LEU A 517 17.90 -12.15 40.30
C LEU A 517 17.88 -12.89 38.97
N LEU A 518 17.62 -14.20 39.00
CA LEU A 518 17.51 -15.03 37.81
C LEU A 518 16.33 -14.58 36.92
N GLU A 519 15.18 -14.21 37.50
CA GLU A 519 14.02 -13.71 36.75
C GLU A 519 14.37 -12.41 36.02
N VAL A 520 14.95 -11.44 36.74
CA VAL A 520 15.36 -10.15 36.16
C VAL A 520 16.43 -10.37 35.09
N MET A 521 17.39 -11.26 35.33
CA MET A 521 18.42 -11.59 34.34
C MET A 521 17.81 -12.26 33.09
N SER A 522 16.84 -13.16 33.25
CA SER A 522 16.10 -13.76 32.14
C SER A 522 15.39 -12.71 31.30
N THR A 523 14.82 -11.67 31.92
CA THR A 523 14.23 -10.57 31.14
C THR A 523 15.29 -9.84 30.31
N TYR A 524 16.51 -9.60 30.82
CA TYR A 524 17.56 -8.97 30.01
C TYR A 524 18.06 -9.81 28.83
N LEU A 525 18.06 -11.14 28.97
CA LEU A 525 18.56 -12.07 27.96
C LEU A 525 17.51 -12.37 26.88
N TYR A 526 16.24 -12.46 27.26
CA TYR A 526 15.16 -12.97 26.41
C TYR A 526 14.02 -11.97 26.17
N TYR A 527 14.23 -10.67 26.41
CA TYR A 527 13.20 -9.65 26.11
C TYR A 527 12.94 -9.56 24.61
N PRO A 528 11.74 -9.94 24.13
CA PRO A 528 11.38 -9.74 22.73
C PRO A 528 11.35 -8.23 22.47
N HIS A 529 11.98 -7.77 21.39
CA HIS A 529 11.91 -6.36 20.91
C HIS A 529 12.70 -5.31 21.72
N ARG A 530 13.74 -5.73 22.48
CA ARG A 530 14.67 -4.83 23.18
C ARG A 530 15.23 -3.71 22.29
N SER A 531 15.45 -3.98 21.00
CA SER A 531 15.98 -3.02 20.02
C SER A 531 15.06 -1.84 19.71
N ARG A 532 13.78 -1.87 20.11
CA ARG A 532 12.79 -0.82 19.80
C ARG A 532 12.66 0.26 20.88
N MET A 533 13.17 0.02 22.09
CA MET A 533 13.15 1.02 23.17
C MET A 533 14.39 1.90 23.12
N SER A 534 14.31 3.13 23.64
CA SER A 534 15.50 3.97 23.81
C SER A 534 16.51 3.28 24.76
N PRO A 535 17.83 3.49 24.58
CA PRO A 535 18.84 2.85 25.43
C PRO A 535 18.60 3.08 26.92
N ALA A 536 18.09 4.24 27.31
CA ALA A 536 17.76 4.55 28.70
C ALA A 536 16.59 3.70 29.24
N LEU A 537 15.53 3.50 28.45
CA LEU A 537 14.39 2.68 28.87
C LEU A 537 14.76 1.18 28.93
N GLN A 538 15.60 0.70 28.02
CA GLN A 538 16.02 -0.72 27.99
C GLN A 538 16.67 -1.19 29.30
N TRP A 539 17.39 -0.30 29.99
CA TRP A 539 18.09 -0.64 31.24
C TRP A 539 17.29 -0.27 32.50
N SER A 540 16.40 0.72 32.42
CA SER A 540 15.65 1.18 33.60
C SER A 540 14.35 0.41 33.82
N VAL A 541 13.66 0.00 32.75
CA VAL A 541 12.32 -0.62 32.83
C VAL A 541 12.35 -1.97 33.56
N PRO A 542 13.24 -2.94 33.26
CA PRO A 542 13.34 -4.20 34.03
C PRO A 542 13.62 -4.00 35.52
N LEU A 543 14.48 -3.06 35.88
CA LEU A 543 14.79 -2.78 37.29
C LEU A 543 13.61 -2.13 38.01
N LEU A 544 12.93 -1.18 37.38
CA LEU A 544 11.80 -0.48 37.96
C LEU A 544 10.61 -1.42 38.20
N THR A 545 10.29 -2.26 37.21
CA THR A 545 9.20 -3.24 37.38
C THR A 545 9.57 -4.35 38.37
N ALA A 546 10.84 -4.75 38.47
CA ALA A 546 11.31 -5.69 39.48
C ALA A 546 11.21 -5.11 40.89
N ALA A 547 11.57 -3.83 41.09
CA ALA A 547 11.44 -3.17 42.38
C ALA A 547 9.98 -3.10 42.85
N ILE A 548 9.05 -2.79 41.94
CA ILE A 548 7.60 -2.77 42.22
C ILE A 548 7.09 -4.19 42.52
N GLY A 549 7.47 -5.18 41.71
CA GLY A 549 7.11 -6.58 41.93
C GLY A 549 7.62 -7.11 43.27
N LEU A 550 8.84 -6.76 43.66
CA LEU A 550 9.45 -7.18 44.92
C LEU A 550 8.75 -6.51 46.11
N LEU A 551 8.44 -5.22 46.00
CA LEU A 551 7.68 -4.49 47.02
C LEU A 551 6.31 -5.13 47.25
N LEU A 552 5.60 -5.52 46.19
CA LEU A 552 4.31 -6.19 46.29
C LEU A 552 4.42 -7.62 46.84
N ALA A 553 5.47 -8.37 46.50
CA ALA A 553 5.73 -9.68 47.11
C ALA A 553 6.02 -9.57 48.61
N LEU A 554 6.77 -8.55 49.05
CA LEU A 554 7.03 -8.28 50.46
C LEU A 554 5.77 -7.82 51.21
N LEU A 555 4.93 -6.99 50.58
CA LEU A 555 3.63 -6.60 51.14
C LEU A 555 2.68 -7.80 51.26
N TYR A 556 2.68 -8.70 50.26
CA TYR A 556 1.95 -9.96 50.33
C TYR A 556 2.38 -10.81 51.52
N LEU A 557 3.70 -10.97 51.73
CA LEU A 557 4.26 -11.70 52.86
C LEU A 557 3.96 -11.06 54.22
N ARG A 558 3.78 -9.74 54.28
CA ARG A 558 3.45 -9.03 55.53
C ARG A 558 2.05 -9.35 56.05
N HIS A 559 1.13 -9.77 55.18
CA HIS A 559 -0.27 -10.06 55.52
C HIS A 559 -0.55 -11.56 55.72
N ARG A 560 0.49 -12.40 55.78
CA ARG A 560 0.36 -13.85 55.89
C ARG A 560 1.11 -14.35 57.11
N ASP A 561 0.44 -15.20 57.90
CA ASP A 561 1.02 -15.85 59.07
C ASP A 561 2.11 -16.87 58.65
N GLU A 562 1.88 -17.55 57.53
CA GLU A 562 2.87 -18.40 56.87
C GLU A 562 3.51 -17.64 55.70
N LYS A 563 4.84 -17.75 55.55
CA LYS A 563 5.58 -17.06 54.48
C LYS A 563 6.00 -18.05 53.38
N PRO A 564 5.13 -18.42 52.44
CA PRO A 564 5.45 -19.43 51.43
C PRO A 564 6.47 -18.90 50.41
N LEU A 565 7.52 -19.68 50.16
CA LEU A 565 8.58 -19.37 49.19
C LEU A 565 8.00 -19.23 47.76
N PHE A 566 7.26 -20.24 47.30
CA PHE A 566 6.65 -20.22 45.97
C PHE A 566 5.57 -19.15 45.84
N GLY A 567 4.78 -18.91 46.89
CA GLY A 567 3.76 -17.86 46.89
C GLY A 567 4.36 -16.47 46.71
N ALA A 568 5.47 -16.18 47.40
CA ALA A 568 6.20 -14.91 47.22
C ALA A 568 6.79 -14.78 45.80
N PHE A 569 7.37 -15.86 45.28
CA PHE A 569 7.93 -15.89 43.93
C PHE A 569 6.86 -15.67 42.85
N PHE A 570 5.70 -16.34 42.93
CA PHE A 570 4.64 -16.15 41.96
C PHE A 570 4.06 -14.73 41.98
N VAL A 571 3.88 -14.13 43.17
CA VAL A 571 3.42 -12.73 43.28
C VAL A 571 4.45 -11.79 42.63
N PHE A 572 5.74 -12.02 42.87
CA PHE A 572 6.80 -11.27 42.21
C PHE A 572 6.78 -11.45 40.68
N ALA A 573 6.86 -12.69 40.20
CA ALA A 573 6.98 -13.02 38.78
C ALA A 573 5.77 -12.56 37.96
N ILE A 574 4.55 -12.75 38.47
CA ILE A 574 3.33 -12.28 37.79
C ILE A 574 3.30 -10.75 37.72
N THR A 575 3.61 -10.06 38.81
CA THR A 575 3.57 -8.59 38.83
C THR A 575 4.68 -8.00 37.94
N HIS A 576 5.90 -8.53 38.05
CA HIS A 576 7.03 -8.12 37.24
C HIS A 576 6.76 -8.35 35.75
N GLY A 577 6.26 -9.54 35.39
CA GLY A 577 5.90 -9.90 34.02
C GLY A 577 4.77 -9.04 33.46
N LEU A 578 3.70 -8.79 34.24
CA LEU A 578 2.58 -7.96 33.80
C LEU A 578 2.99 -6.51 33.57
N LEU A 579 3.80 -5.94 34.45
CA LEU A 579 4.32 -4.58 34.29
C LEU A 579 5.27 -4.48 33.08
N GLN A 580 6.11 -5.50 32.85
CA GLN A 580 6.98 -5.57 31.67
C GLN A 580 6.19 -5.56 30.37
N VAL A 581 5.11 -6.35 30.31
CA VAL A 581 4.22 -6.39 29.14
C VAL A 581 3.43 -5.08 28.99
N MET A 582 3.01 -4.44 30.09
CA MET A 582 2.30 -3.16 30.05
C MET A 582 3.20 -2.03 29.52
N CYS A 583 4.47 -1.99 29.93
CA CYS A 583 5.45 -1.05 29.39
C CYS A 583 5.69 -1.26 27.88
N PHE A 584 5.59 -2.50 27.40
CA PHE A 584 5.69 -2.78 25.96
C PHE A 584 4.51 -2.22 25.17
N VAL A 585 3.28 -2.43 25.65
CA VAL A 585 2.05 -1.93 24.99
C VAL A 585 2.02 -0.41 24.93
N LEU A 586 2.52 0.28 25.96
CA LEU A 586 2.52 1.76 26.03
C LEU A 586 3.58 2.43 25.15
N VAL A 587 4.57 1.67 24.67
CA VAL A 587 5.63 2.17 23.78
C VAL A 587 5.27 1.94 22.30
N HIS A 588 4.23 1.14 22.02
CA HIS A 588 3.55 1.07 20.72
C HIS A 588 2.30 1.96 20.74
#